data_AF-A0A8S0G194-F1
#
_entry.id   AF-A0A8S0G194-F1
#
_cell.length_a   1.000
_cell.length_b   1.000
_cell.length_c   1.000
_cell.angle_alpha   90.00
_cell.angle_beta   90.00
_cell.angle_gamma   90.00
#
_symmetry.space_group_name_H-M   'P 1'
#
loop_
_entity.id
_entity.type
_entity.pdbx_description
1 polymer ?
#
loop_
_entity_poly.entity_id
_entity_poly.type
_entity_poly.pdbx_seq_one_letter_code
_entity_poly.pdbx_strand_id
1 'polypeptide(L)'
;MAIILFGKSVAALFLVRLFGHSQRTALTIAASLAQIGEFAFILAGLGMALNLLPQAGQNLVLAGAILSIMLNPVLFALLEKYLAKTETLEEQTLEEAIEEEKQIPVDICNHALLVGYGRVGSLLGEKLLASDIPLVVIETSRTRVDELRERGVRAAAWKSLTGIVPGPRSNLLGNAANEEIMQLAHLECAKWLILTIPNGYEAGEIVASARAKNPDIEIIARAHYDDEVAYITERGANQVVMGEREIARTMLELLETPPAGEVVTR
;
A
#
# COMPACT_ATOMS: atom_id res chain seq x y z
N MET A 1 35.89 20.10 -0.49
CA MET A 1 34.96 19.68 -1.56
C MET A 1 34.35 18.31 -1.27
N ALA A 2 35.15 17.25 -1.06
CA ALA A 2 34.66 15.91 -0.72
C ALA A 2 33.78 15.84 0.55
N ILE A 3 34.13 16.58 1.61
CA ILE A 3 33.36 16.59 2.87
C ILE A 3 31.97 17.22 2.71
N ILE A 4 31.80 18.22 1.85
CA ILE A 4 30.52 18.90 1.62
C ILE A 4 29.63 18.08 0.67
N LEU A 5 30.22 17.47 -0.37
CA LEU A 5 29.51 16.63 -1.35
C LEU A 5 29.10 15.27 -0.79
N PHE A 6 29.99 14.58 -0.06
CA PHE A 6 29.70 13.25 0.49
C PHE A 6 29.15 13.31 1.91
N GLY A 7 29.59 14.27 2.73
CA GLY A 7 29.18 14.35 4.13
C GLY A 7 27.69 14.66 4.30
N LYS A 8 27.11 15.51 3.43
CA LYS A 8 25.69 15.88 3.51
C LYS A 8 24.78 14.72 3.09
N SER A 9 25.14 14.00 2.04
CA SER A 9 24.40 12.82 1.55
C SER A 9 24.50 11.65 2.52
N VAL A 10 25.68 11.41 3.12
CA VAL A 10 25.87 10.38 4.16
C VAL A 10 25.12 10.74 5.44
N ALA A 11 25.14 12.01 5.86
CA ALA A 11 24.36 12.48 7.00
C ALA A 11 22.85 12.35 6.76
N ALA A 12 22.37 12.67 5.55
CA ALA A 12 20.97 12.50 5.17
C ALA A 12 20.55 11.03 5.17
N LEU A 13 21.36 10.14 4.60
CA LEU A 13 21.12 8.70 4.62
C LEU A 13 21.04 8.17 6.07
N PHE A 14 21.98 8.58 6.92
CA PHE A 14 22.05 8.15 8.31
C PHE A 14 20.87 8.67 9.13
N LEU A 15 20.51 9.95 8.99
CA LEU A 15 19.36 10.56 9.67
C LEU A 15 18.04 9.89 9.28
N VAL A 16 17.78 9.71 7.98
CA VAL A 16 16.52 9.11 7.50
C VAL A 16 16.40 7.65 7.97
N ARG A 17 17.50 6.90 8.04
CA ARG A 17 17.52 5.57 8.67
C ARG A 17 17.23 5.62 10.18
N LEU A 18 17.74 6.62 10.88
CA LEU A 18 17.56 6.77 12.33
C LEU A 18 16.10 7.12 12.69
N PHE A 19 15.36 7.74 11.77
CA PHE A 19 13.91 7.98 11.86
C PHE A 19 13.04 6.77 11.44
N GLY A 20 13.64 5.62 11.10
CA GLY A 20 12.90 4.38 10.82
C GLY A 20 12.22 4.31 9.45
N HIS A 21 12.57 5.20 8.51
CA HIS A 21 12.04 5.17 7.15
C HIS A 21 12.73 4.08 6.29
N SER A 22 12.02 3.61 5.26
CA SER A 22 12.49 2.54 4.35
C SER A 22 13.79 2.91 3.63
N GLN A 23 14.61 1.90 3.27
CA GLN A 23 15.89 2.12 2.61
C GLN A 23 15.76 2.94 1.33
N ARG A 24 14.68 2.73 0.56
CA ARG A 24 14.33 3.51 -0.62
C ARG A 24 14.15 4.99 -0.30
N THR A 25 13.38 5.31 0.72
CA THR A 25 13.15 6.71 1.15
C THR A 25 14.47 7.38 1.57
N ALA A 26 15.32 6.66 2.30
CA ALA A 26 16.64 7.15 2.71
C ALA A 26 17.59 7.38 1.52
N LEU A 27 17.63 6.46 0.56
CA LEU A 27 18.48 6.52 -0.63
C LEU A 27 18.02 7.62 -1.59
N THR A 28 16.71 7.79 -1.81
CA THR A 28 16.15 8.87 -2.66
C THR A 28 16.43 10.24 -2.05
N ILE A 29 16.22 10.42 -0.75
CA ILE A 29 16.51 11.69 -0.06
C ILE A 29 18.02 12.00 -0.10
N ALA A 30 18.88 11.01 0.19
CA ALA A 30 20.32 11.18 0.13
C ALA A 30 20.84 11.52 -1.28
N ALA A 31 20.31 10.88 -2.32
CA ALA A 31 20.65 11.17 -3.72
C ALA A 31 20.16 12.57 -4.14
N SER A 32 18.94 12.96 -3.75
CA SER A 32 18.39 14.30 -4.06
C SER A 32 19.20 15.44 -3.42
N LEU A 33 19.78 15.20 -2.24
CA LEU A 33 20.61 16.16 -1.50
C LEU A 33 22.07 16.20 -1.96
N ALA A 34 22.48 15.26 -2.82
CA ALA A 34 23.85 15.17 -3.33
C ALA A 34 24.17 16.23 -4.41
N GLN A 35 23.14 16.86 -4.99
CA GLN A 35 23.33 17.86 -6.04
C GLN A 35 23.93 19.16 -5.48
N ILE A 36 24.82 19.78 -6.26
CA ILE A 36 25.31 21.13 -5.98
C ILE A 36 24.13 22.10 -6.02
N GLY A 37 23.81 22.70 -4.88
CA GLY A 37 22.75 23.70 -4.76
C GLY A 37 23.11 24.98 -5.52
N GLU A 38 22.09 25.63 -6.08
CA GLU A 38 22.20 26.86 -6.90
C GLU A 38 22.98 27.99 -6.20
N PHE A 39 23.05 27.95 -4.87
CA PHE A 39 23.85 28.83 -4.02
C PHE A 39 25.35 28.86 -4.35
N ALA A 40 25.93 27.77 -4.87
CA ALA A 40 27.34 27.75 -5.26
C ALA A 40 27.61 28.70 -6.45
N PHE A 41 26.65 28.84 -7.38
CA PHE A 41 26.75 29.78 -8.50
C PHE A 41 26.61 31.23 -8.05
N ILE A 42 25.71 31.48 -7.09
CA ILE A 42 25.50 32.82 -6.51
C ILE A 42 26.77 33.30 -5.79
N LEU A 43 27.41 32.43 -5.00
CA LEU A 43 28.65 32.76 -4.28
C LEU A 43 29.84 32.95 -5.22
N ALA A 44 29.95 32.16 -6.30
CA ALA A 44 30.98 32.35 -7.31
C ALA A 44 30.80 33.68 -8.08
N GLY A 45 29.56 34.05 -8.41
CA GLY A 45 29.23 35.34 -9.01
C GLY A 45 29.54 36.52 -8.09
N LEU A 46 29.22 36.40 -6.80
CA LEU A 46 29.55 37.41 -5.80
C LEU A 46 31.07 37.55 -5.58
N GLY A 47 31.81 36.44 -5.58
CA GLY A 47 33.27 36.44 -5.46
C GLY A 47 33.97 37.14 -6.63
N MET A 48 33.41 37.05 -7.84
CA MET A 48 33.86 37.82 -9.01
C MET A 48 33.54 39.30 -8.85
N ALA A 49 32.32 39.66 -8.41
CA ALA A 49 31.90 41.05 -8.21
C ALA A 49 32.76 41.78 -7.16
N LEU A 50 33.26 41.04 -6.16
CA LEU A 50 34.14 41.55 -5.10
C LEU A 50 35.64 41.48 -5.44
N ASN A 51 36.01 41.06 -6.66
CA ASN A 51 37.41 40.85 -7.08
C ASN A 51 38.20 39.86 -6.19
N LEU A 52 37.49 39.03 -5.43
CA LEU A 52 38.07 38.02 -4.54
C LEU A 52 38.38 36.71 -5.27
N LEU A 53 37.76 36.49 -6.44
CA LEU A 53 37.86 35.26 -7.20
C LEU A 53 38.40 35.56 -8.60
N PRO A 54 39.57 35.04 -8.98
CA PRO A 54 40.09 35.19 -10.34
C PRO A 54 39.26 34.36 -11.32
N GLN A 55 39.23 34.79 -12.58
CA GLN A 55 38.39 34.19 -13.63
C GLN A 55 38.66 32.68 -13.85
N ALA A 56 39.89 32.23 -13.62
CA ALA A 56 40.22 30.81 -13.62
C ALA A 56 39.48 30.01 -12.53
N GLY A 57 39.28 30.59 -11.34
CA GLY A 57 38.52 29.98 -10.25
C GLY A 57 37.03 29.86 -10.57
N GLN A 58 36.46 30.85 -11.26
CA GLN A 58 35.06 30.83 -11.69
C GLN A 58 34.81 29.69 -12.70
N ASN A 59 35.72 29.53 -13.67
CA ASN A 59 35.64 28.47 -14.67
C ASN A 59 35.72 27.08 -14.04
N LEU A 60 36.52 26.91 -12.98
CA LEU A 60 36.59 25.65 -12.24
C LEU A 60 35.31 25.34 -11.45
N VAL A 61 34.68 26.36 -10.86
CA VAL A 61 33.39 26.19 -10.16
C VAL A 61 32.27 25.85 -11.14
N LEU A 62 32.18 26.57 -12.27
CA LEU A 62 31.22 26.29 -13.35
C LEU A 62 31.41 24.88 -13.91
N ALA A 63 32.66 24.49 -14.24
CA ALA A 63 32.96 23.17 -14.76
C ALA A 63 32.60 22.05 -13.77
N GLY A 64 32.94 22.21 -12.48
CA GLY A 64 32.58 21.25 -11.44
C GLY A 64 31.06 21.14 -11.24
N ALA A 65 30.33 22.24 -11.36
CA ALA A 65 28.88 22.25 -11.20
C ALA A 65 28.16 21.64 -12.40
N ILE A 66 28.58 21.93 -13.63
CA ILE A 66 28.04 21.29 -14.84
C ILE A 66 28.28 19.78 -14.79
N LEU A 67 29.49 19.34 -14.42
CA LEU A 67 29.79 17.92 -14.25
C LEU A 67 28.92 17.27 -13.16
N SER A 68 28.69 17.94 -12.02
CA SER A 68 27.83 17.43 -10.95
C SER A 68 26.36 17.31 -11.37
N ILE A 69 25.84 18.26 -12.15
CA ILE A 69 24.47 18.22 -12.68
C ILE A 69 24.34 17.09 -13.71
N MET A 70 25.33 16.93 -14.61
CA MET A 70 25.34 15.85 -15.60
C MET A 70 25.47 14.46 -14.98
N LEU A 71 26.17 14.34 -13.85
CA LEU A 71 26.35 13.06 -13.17
C LEU A 71 25.13 12.63 -12.35
N ASN A 72 24.26 13.59 -11.97
CA ASN A 72 23.10 13.31 -11.11
C ASN A 72 22.08 12.34 -11.76
N PRO A 73 21.65 12.50 -13.03
CA PRO A 73 20.78 11.53 -13.69
C PRO A 73 21.37 10.11 -13.76
N VAL A 74 22.69 10.00 -13.97
CA VAL A 74 23.38 8.70 -14.02
C VAL A 74 23.39 8.05 -12.64
N LEU A 75 23.63 8.83 -11.58
CA LEU A 75 23.58 8.35 -10.21
C LEU A 75 22.16 7.89 -9.85
N PHE A 76 21.12 8.64 -10.24
CA PHE A 76 19.73 8.25 -10.06
C PHE A 76 19.36 6.98 -10.83
N ALA A 77 19.76 6.85 -12.09
CA ALA A 77 19.50 5.65 -12.88
C ALA A 77 20.22 4.40 -12.32
N LEU A 78 21.45 4.56 -11.82
CA LEU A 78 22.19 3.48 -11.14
C LEU A 78 21.55 3.13 -9.79
N LEU A 79 21.09 4.12 -9.05
CA LEU A 79 20.40 3.94 -7.77
C LEU A 79 19.04 3.25 -7.99
N GLU A 80 18.27 3.65 -9.00
CA GLU A 80 17.04 2.97 -9.40
C GLU A 80 17.31 1.54 -9.86
N LYS A 81 18.37 1.28 -10.63
CA LYS A 81 18.74 -0.08 -11.04
C LYS A 81 19.21 -0.94 -9.85
N TYR A 82 19.92 -0.35 -8.89
CA TYR A 82 20.37 -1.03 -7.68
C TYR A 82 19.21 -1.29 -6.71
N LEU A 83 18.33 -0.30 -6.52
CA LEU A 83 17.10 -0.43 -5.77
C LEU A 83 16.18 -1.45 -6.41
N ALA A 84 15.96 -1.39 -7.73
CA ALA A 84 15.19 -2.41 -8.45
C ALA A 84 15.80 -3.80 -8.29
N LYS A 85 17.14 -3.95 -8.23
CA LYS A 85 17.78 -5.25 -7.97
C LYS A 85 17.64 -5.71 -6.52
N THR A 86 17.49 -4.79 -5.58
CA THR A 86 17.36 -5.09 -4.13
C THR A 86 15.90 -5.28 -3.73
N GLU A 87 15.00 -4.51 -4.34
CA GLU A 87 13.54 -4.71 -4.34
C GLU A 87 13.21 -5.99 -5.08
N THR A 88 13.82 -6.31 -6.24
CA THR A 88 13.61 -7.64 -6.83
C THR A 88 14.20 -8.72 -5.95
N LEU A 89 15.23 -8.51 -5.13
CA LEU A 89 15.69 -9.55 -4.21
C LEU A 89 14.77 -9.67 -2.98
N GLU A 90 14.21 -8.58 -2.45
CA GLU A 90 13.21 -8.63 -1.37
C GLU A 90 11.85 -9.13 -1.87
N GLU A 91 11.39 -8.69 -3.03
CA GLU A 91 10.21 -9.15 -3.78
C GLU A 91 10.40 -10.57 -4.32
N GLN A 92 11.58 -10.96 -4.84
CA GLN A 92 11.85 -12.35 -5.22
C GLN A 92 12.02 -13.23 -3.99
N THR A 93 12.59 -12.78 -2.88
CA THR A 93 12.56 -13.57 -1.64
C THR A 93 11.15 -13.65 -1.05
N LEU A 94 10.29 -12.67 -1.33
CA LEU A 94 8.88 -12.68 -0.95
C LEU A 94 8.06 -13.58 -1.89
N GLU A 95 8.32 -13.55 -3.21
CA GLU A 95 7.73 -14.41 -4.25
C GLU A 95 8.20 -15.87 -4.12
N GLU A 96 9.49 -16.11 -3.88
CA GLU A 96 10.07 -17.43 -3.57
C GLU A 96 9.57 -17.95 -2.20
N ALA A 97 9.36 -17.06 -1.20
CA ALA A 97 8.69 -17.43 0.05
C ALA A 97 7.15 -17.55 -0.08
N ILE A 98 6.56 -17.04 -1.16
CA ILE A 98 5.16 -17.30 -1.55
C ILE A 98 5.08 -18.65 -2.28
N GLU A 99 6.10 -19.06 -3.04
CA GLU A 99 6.18 -20.36 -3.72
C GLU A 99 6.44 -21.55 -2.76
N GLU A 100 7.14 -21.36 -1.63
CA GLU A 100 7.43 -22.48 -0.70
C GLU A 100 6.36 -22.74 0.38
N GLU A 101 5.46 -21.78 0.67
CA GLU A 101 4.24 -22.10 1.42
C GLU A 101 3.16 -22.56 0.44
N LYS A 102 3.05 -23.88 0.20
CA LYS A 102 1.89 -24.46 -0.49
C LYS A 102 0.60 -24.04 0.23
N GLN A 103 -0.01 -22.95 -0.23
CA GLN A 103 -1.32 -22.53 0.22
C GLN A 103 -2.30 -23.63 -0.14
N ILE A 104 -2.97 -24.17 0.88
CA ILE A 104 -3.92 -25.26 0.69
C ILE A 104 -5.26 -24.61 0.30
N PRO A 105 -5.96 -25.12 -0.73
CA PRO A 105 -7.30 -24.65 -1.06
C PRO A 105 -8.20 -24.64 0.18
N VAL A 106 -9.00 -23.59 0.31
CA VAL A 106 -9.90 -23.45 1.46
C VAL A 106 -11.12 -24.34 1.24
N ASP A 107 -11.27 -25.39 2.05
CA ASP A 107 -12.40 -26.32 1.96
C ASP A 107 -13.64 -25.82 2.72
N ILE A 108 -14.15 -24.63 2.36
CA ILE A 108 -15.42 -24.09 2.87
C ILE A 108 -16.24 -23.46 1.73
N CYS A 109 -17.56 -23.40 1.93
CA CYS A 109 -18.51 -22.77 1.01
C CYS A 109 -19.53 -21.91 1.78
N ASN A 110 -20.28 -21.08 1.05
CA ASN A 110 -21.20 -20.08 1.60
C ASN A 110 -20.52 -19.07 2.54
N HIS A 111 -19.22 -18.84 2.35
CA HIS A 111 -18.42 -17.89 3.11
C HIS A 111 -18.42 -16.49 2.48
N ALA A 112 -17.98 -15.51 3.28
CA ALA A 112 -17.55 -14.22 2.80
C ALA A 112 -16.08 -14.31 2.38
N LEU A 113 -15.78 -13.86 1.17
CA LEU A 113 -14.43 -13.68 0.66
C LEU A 113 -14.06 -12.19 0.74
N LEU A 114 -13.16 -11.84 1.64
CA LEU A 114 -12.71 -10.48 1.88
C LEU A 114 -11.34 -10.26 1.20
N VAL A 115 -11.27 -9.31 0.28
CA VAL A 115 -10.03 -8.91 -0.38
C VAL A 115 -9.53 -7.59 0.21
N GLY A 116 -8.31 -7.65 0.75
CA GLY A 116 -7.68 -6.59 1.51
C GLY A 116 -8.10 -6.60 2.98
N TYR A 117 -7.13 -6.71 3.88
CA TYR A 117 -7.30 -6.63 5.34
C TYR A 117 -6.62 -5.37 5.90
N GLY A 118 -6.76 -4.26 5.17
CA GLY A 118 -6.29 -2.96 5.62
C GLY A 118 -7.24 -2.30 6.62
N ARG A 119 -7.27 -0.96 6.63
CA ARG A 119 -8.09 -0.16 7.57
C ARG A 119 -9.58 -0.49 7.55
N VAL A 120 -10.18 -0.67 6.37
CA VAL A 120 -11.61 -0.99 6.24
C VAL A 120 -11.85 -2.49 6.34
N GLY A 121 -11.02 -3.29 5.65
CA GLY A 121 -11.12 -4.74 5.66
C GLY A 121 -11.00 -5.34 7.06
N SER A 122 -10.10 -4.85 7.91
CA SER A 122 -9.95 -5.37 9.27
C SER A 122 -11.18 -5.15 10.14
N LEU A 123 -11.81 -3.98 10.04
CA LEU A 123 -13.05 -3.66 10.76
C LEU A 123 -14.22 -4.54 10.30
N LEU A 124 -14.31 -4.81 9.00
CA LEU A 124 -15.32 -5.73 8.45
C LEU A 124 -15.04 -7.17 8.89
N GLY A 125 -13.80 -7.64 8.74
CA GLY A 125 -13.40 -8.98 9.11
C GLY A 125 -13.65 -9.28 10.58
N GLU A 126 -13.32 -8.36 11.49
CA GLU A 126 -13.61 -8.49 12.92
C GLU A 126 -15.10 -8.63 13.22
N LYS A 127 -15.95 -7.82 12.56
CA LYS A 127 -17.41 -7.90 12.72
C LYS A 127 -18.01 -9.17 12.14
N LEU A 128 -17.51 -9.63 10.99
CA LEU A 128 -17.96 -10.87 10.34
C LEU A 128 -17.62 -12.09 11.22
N LEU A 129 -16.39 -12.14 11.74
CA LEU A 129 -15.98 -13.18 12.68
C LEU A 129 -16.79 -13.15 13.98
N ALA A 130 -17.07 -11.96 14.52
CA ALA A 130 -17.89 -11.81 15.72
C ALA A 130 -19.37 -12.20 15.51
N SER A 131 -19.82 -12.30 14.25
CA SER A 131 -21.19 -12.67 13.88
C SER A 131 -21.30 -14.13 13.39
N ASP A 132 -20.28 -14.96 13.64
CA ASP A 132 -20.21 -16.37 13.21
C ASP A 132 -20.33 -16.57 11.68
N ILE A 133 -19.95 -15.57 10.88
CA ILE A 133 -19.96 -15.69 9.42
C ILE A 133 -18.63 -16.31 8.96
N PRO A 134 -18.64 -17.43 8.21
CA PRO A 134 -17.42 -18.01 7.66
C PRO A 134 -16.71 -16.99 6.76
N LEU A 135 -15.43 -16.75 7.02
CA LEU A 135 -14.64 -15.70 6.38
C LEU A 135 -13.36 -16.30 5.78
N VAL A 136 -13.07 -15.94 4.54
CA VAL A 136 -11.75 -16.13 3.89
C VAL A 136 -11.22 -14.75 3.56
N VAL A 137 -9.93 -14.51 3.82
CA VAL A 137 -9.25 -13.24 3.59
C VAL A 137 -8.14 -13.45 2.57
N ILE A 138 -8.11 -12.64 1.51
CA ILE A 138 -6.98 -12.52 0.58
C ILE A 138 -6.28 -11.19 0.87
N GLU A 139 -4.98 -11.24 1.11
CA GLU A 139 -4.16 -10.05 1.39
C GLU A 139 -2.79 -10.20 0.73
N THR A 140 -2.23 -9.10 0.22
CA THR A 140 -0.92 -9.10 -0.44
C THR A 140 0.22 -8.89 0.56
N SER A 141 -0.07 -8.26 1.71
CA SER A 141 0.89 -8.07 2.79
C SER A 141 1.07 -9.33 3.65
N ARG A 142 2.24 -9.98 3.53
CA ARG A 142 2.62 -11.12 4.40
C ARG A 142 2.52 -10.78 5.88
N THR A 143 2.98 -9.60 6.30
CA THR A 143 2.86 -9.13 7.69
C THR A 143 1.43 -9.18 8.21
N ARG A 144 0.45 -8.71 7.42
CA ARG A 144 -0.95 -8.75 7.82
C ARG A 144 -1.52 -10.17 7.83
N VAL A 145 -1.12 -11.01 6.87
CA VAL A 145 -1.50 -12.42 6.85
C VAL A 145 -0.96 -13.15 8.07
N ASP A 146 0.28 -12.87 8.48
CA ASP A 146 0.89 -13.44 9.67
C ASP A 146 0.20 -12.94 10.95
N GLU A 147 -0.07 -11.63 11.06
CA GLU A 147 -0.88 -11.07 12.15
C GLU A 147 -2.28 -11.72 12.22
N LEU A 148 -2.92 -11.90 11.07
CA LEU A 148 -4.21 -12.60 10.96
C LEU A 148 -4.12 -14.07 11.35
N ARG A 149 -3.03 -14.75 11.02
CA ARG A 149 -2.77 -16.14 11.43
C ARG A 149 -2.54 -16.20 12.93
N GLU A 150 -1.78 -15.29 13.52
CA GLU A 150 -1.59 -15.21 14.99
C GLU A 150 -2.90 -14.91 15.73
N ARG A 151 -3.69 -13.97 15.21
CA ARG A 151 -5.02 -13.64 15.73
C ARG A 151 -6.01 -14.78 15.50
N GLY A 152 -5.92 -15.46 14.36
CA GLY A 152 -6.70 -16.63 13.98
C GLY A 152 -6.36 -17.88 14.78
N VAL A 153 -5.10 -18.04 15.21
CA VAL A 153 -4.67 -19.05 16.20
C VAL A 153 -5.24 -18.74 17.58
N ARG A 154 -5.43 -17.46 17.93
CA ARG A 154 -6.20 -17.07 19.12
C ARG A 154 -7.71 -17.27 18.93
N ALA A 155 -8.22 -17.05 17.73
CA ALA A 155 -9.60 -17.36 17.37
C ALA A 155 -9.84 -18.86 17.24
N ALA A 156 -8.84 -19.72 17.03
CA ALA A 156 -8.95 -21.19 17.06
C ALA A 156 -9.34 -21.75 18.45
N ALA A 157 -9.45 -20.88 19.46
CA ALA A 157 -10.35 -21.05 20.60
C ALA A 157 -11.86 -20.95 20.24
N TRP A 158 -12.22 -21.05 18.95
CA TRP A 158 -13.55 -21.23 18.33
C TRP A 158 -14.16 -22.61 18.61
N LYS A 159 -13.41 -23.45 19.31
CA LYS A 159 -13.84 -24.55 20.18
C LYS A 159 -15.24 -25.15 19.89
N SER A 160 -15.22 -26.35 19.30
CA SER A 160 -16.06 -27.47 19.75
C SER A 160 -17.54 -27.55 19.36
N LEU A 161 -18.13 -26.67 18.54
CA LEU A 161 -19.59 -26.73 18.28
C LEU A 161 -20.05 -27.20 16.89
N THR A 162 -19.19 -27.20 15.84
CA THR A 162 -19.63 -27.56 14.48
C THR A 162 -18.76 -28.58 13.75
N GLY A 163 -17.65 -29.04 14.36
CA GLY A 163 -16.71 -29.96 13.70
C GLY A 163 -15.94 -29.36 12.51
N ILE A 164 -16.24 -28.12 12.13
CA ILE A 164 -15.57 -27.35 11.09
C ILE A 164 -14.73 -26.30 11.80
N VAL A 165 -13.42 -26.54 11.86
CA VAL A 165 -12.45 -25.61 12.45
C VAL A 165 -12.14 -24.55 11.38
N PRO A 166 -12.41 -23.24 11.59
CA PRO A 166 -11.72 -22.22 10.83
C PRO A 166 -10.26 -22.25 11.30
N GLY A 167 -9.50 -23.15 10.69
CA GLY A 167 -8.07 -23.30 10.98
C GLY A 167 -7.28 -22.13 10.39
N PRO A 168 -5.94 -22.17 10.48
CA PRO A 168 -5.00 -21.21 9.86
C PRO A 168 -5.07 -21.13 8.31
N ARG A 169 -6.13 -21.65 7.71
CA ARG A 169 -6.35 -21.89 6.28
C ARG A 169 -7.31 -20.90 5.63
N SER A 170 -7.88 -19.96 6.38
CA SER A 170 -8.77 -18.93 5.85
C SER A 170 -8.06 -17.68 5.36
N ASN A 171 -6.72 -17.60 5.46
CA ASN A 171 -5.95 -16.42 5.10
C ASN A 171 -4.98 -16.76 3.98
N LEU A 172 -5.21 -16.19 2.80
CA LEU A 172 -4.42 -16.40 1.59
C LEU A 172 -3.53 -15.20 1.33
N LEU A 173 -2.26 -15.46 1.01
CA LEU A 173 -1.29 -14.45 0.65
C LEU A 173 -1.23 -14.35 -0.87
N GLY A 174 -1.63 -13.22 -1.44
CA GLY A 174 -1.58 -13.02 -2.89
C GLY A 174 -2.50 -11.91 -3.39
N ASN A 175 -2.44 -11.67 -4.70
CA ASN A 175 -3.32 -10.74 -5.37
C ASN A 175 -4.59 -11.46 -5.83
N ALA A 176 -5.76 -10.94 -5.49
CA ALA A 176 -7.06 -11.45 -5.92
C ALA A 176 -7.32 -11.29 -7.43
N ALA A 177 -6.52 -10.49 -8.16
CA ALA A 177 -6.52 -10.48 -9.61
C ALA A 177 -5.93 -11.77 -10.21
N ASN A 178 -5.16 -12.56 -9.43
CA ASN A 178 -4.65 -13.85 -9.85
C ASN A 178 -5.74 -14.93 -9.70
N GLU A 179 -6.03 -15.60 -10.80
CA GLU A 179 -6.98 -16.69 -10.89
C GLU A 179 -6.69 -17.85 -9.93
N GLU A 180 -5.41 -18.21 -9.73
CA GLU A 180 -5.00 -19.28 -8.82
C GLU A 180 -5.35 -18.95 -7.36
N ILE A 181 -5.12 -17.71 -6.92
CA ILE A 181 -5.48 -17.26 -5.57
C ILE A 181 -7.00 -17.30 -5.37
N MET A 182 -7.77 -16.90 -6.38
CA MET A 182 -9.22 -16.93 -6.33
C MET A 182 -9.79 -18.37 -6.33
N GLN A 183 -9.11 -19.30 -7.01
CA GLN A 183 -9.44 -20.73 -6.95
C GLN A 183 -9.12 -21.29 -5.56
N LEU A 184 -7.94 -20.99 -5.00
CA LEU A 184 -7.59 -21.36 -3.63
C LEU A 184 -8.62 -20.84 -2.62
N ALA A 185 -9.20 -19.66 -2.87
CA ALA A 185 -10.23 -19.05 -2.04
C ALA A 185 -11.64 -19.64 -2.19
N HIS A 186 -11.82 -20.63 -3.08
CA HIS A 186 -13.12 -21.25 -3.39
C HIS A 186 -14.20 -20.22 -3.79
N LEU A 187 -13.84 -19.28 -4.68
CA LEU A 187 -14.75 -18.25 -5.17
C LEU A 187 -16.07 -18.80 -5.73
N GLU A 188 -16.03 -19.96 -6.38
CA GLU A 188 -17.18 -20.59 -7.05
C GLU A 188 -18.35 -20.88 -6.10
N CYS A 189 -18.08 -21.10 -4.82
CA CYS A 189 -19.11 -21.35 -3.81
C CYS A 189 -19.15 -20.29 -2.70
N ALA A 190 -18.41 -19.18 -2.87
CA ALA A 190 -18.49 -18.05 -1.97
C ALA A 190 -19.85 -17.34 -2.13
N LYS A 191 -20.41 -16.88 -1.00
CA LYS A 191 -21.69 -16.17 -0.98
C LYS A 191 -21.51 -14.68 -1.19
N TRP A 192 -20.45 -14.12 -0.61
CA TRP A 192 -20.11 -12.70 -0.71
C TRP A 192 -18.67 -12.53 -1.17
N LEU A 193 -18.44 -11.56 -2.05
CA LEU A 193 -17.12 -11.02 -2.35
C LEU A 193 -17.07 -9.56 -1.89
N ILE A 194 -16.18 -9.26 -0.96
CA ILE A 194 -16.03 -7.94 -0.35
C ILE A 194 -14.66 -7.39 -0.74
N LEU A 195 -14.63 -6.35 -1.57
CA LEU A 195 -13.39 -5.72 -2.03
C LEU A 195 -13.14 -4.43 -1.24
N THR A 196 -12.08 -4.40 -0.44
CA THR A 196 -11.72 -3.22 0.37
C THR A 196 -10.37 -2.60 0.01
N ILE A 197 -9.79 -3.05 -1.11
CA ILE A 197 -8.55 -2.51 -1.67
C ILE A 197 -8.74 -1.05 -2.11
N PRO A 198 -7.68 -0.22 -2.05
CA PRO A 198 -7.78 1.21 -2.33
C PRO A 198 -7.85 1.54 -3.83
N ASN A 199 -7.45 0.63 -4.71
CA ASN A 199 -7.45 0.85 -6.16
C ASN A 199 -8.78 0.38 -6.76
N GLY A 200 -9.67 1.32 -7.12
CA GLY A 200 -10.99 0.98 -7.65
C GLY A 200 -10.95 0.31 -9.03
N TYR A 201 -9.96 0.62 -9.87
CA TYR A 201 -9.80 0.01 -11.18
C TYR A 201 -9.35 -1.45 -11.08
N GLU A 202 -8.41 -1.74 -10.17
CA GLU A 202 -8.03 -3.13 -9.85
C GLU A 202 -9.22 -3.90 -9.26
N ALA A 203 -10.02 -3.26 -8.39
CA ALA A 203 -11.24 -3.86 -7.87
C ALA A 203 -12.20 -4.21 -9.00
N GLY A 204 -12.39 -3.33 -9.99
CA GLY A 204 -13.25 -3.59 -11.15
C GLY A 204 -12.82 -4.78 -12.00
N GLU A 205 -11.52 -5.01 -12.18
CA GLU A 205 -11.03 -6.23 -12.86
C GLU A 205 -11.31 -7.49 -12.06
N ILE A 206 -11.10 -7.45 -10.74
CA ILE A 206 -11.42 -8.57 -9.84
C ILE A 206 -12.93 -8.86 -9.89
N VAL A 207 -13.78 -7.83 -9.88
CA VAL A 207 -15.23 -7.97 -10.02
C VAL A 207 -15.60 -8.66 -11.32
N ALA A 208 -15.04 -8.22 -12.44
CA ALA A 208 -15.32 -8.80 -13.75
C ALA A 208 -14.94 -10.29 -13.79
N SER A 209 -13.74 -10.63 -13.30
CA SER A 209 -13.28 -12.01 -13.24
C SER A 209 -14.12 -12.86 -12.28
N ALA A 210 -14.53 -12.30 -11.14
CA ALA A 210 -15.32 -13.01 -10.16
C ALA A 210 -16.74 -13.31 -10.66
N ARG A 211 -17.39 -12.32 -11.27
CA ARG A 211 -18.72 -12.47 -11.86
C ARG A 211 -18.74 -13.49 -13.00
N ALA A 212 -17.68 -13.57 -13.79
CA ALA A 212 -17.55 -14.56 -14.86
C ALA A 212 -17.51 -16.01 -14.33
N LYS A 213 -16.94 -16.23 -13.15
CA LYS A 213 -16.81 -17.55 -12.52
C LYS A 213 -18.00 -17.93 -11.66
N ASN A 214 -18.54 -16.95 -10.92
CA ASN A 214 -19.69 -17.12 -10.05
C ASN A 214 -20.72 -16.01 -10.38
N PRO A 215 -21.68 -16.28 -11.28
CA PRO A 215 -22.68 -15.28 -11.68
C PRO A 215 -23.60 -14.83 -10.53
N ASP A 216 -23.76 -15.64 -9.48
CA ASP A 216 -24.72 -15.42 -8.39
C ASP A 216 -24.08 -14.79 -7.14
N ILE A 217 -22.77 -14.59 -7.11
CA ILE A 217 -22.07 -14.03 -5.95
C ILE A 217 -22.50 -12.59 -5.65
N GLU A 218 -22.72 -12.26 -4.38
CA GLU A 218 -23.00 -10.87 -3.99
C GLU A 218 -21.67 -10.11 -3.84
N ILE A 219 -21.46 -9.12 -4.69
CA ILE A 219 -20.21 -8.34 -4.76
C ILE A 219 -20.42 -6.95 -4.16
N ILE A 220 -19.68 -6.65 -3.10
CA ILE A 220 -19.65 -5.35 -2.45
C ILE A 220 -18.23 -4.80 -2.56
N ALA A 221 -18.06 -3.67 -3.21
CA ALA A 221 -16.75 -3.06 -3.42
C ALA A 221 -16.66 -1.67 -2.78
N ARG A 222 -15.45 -1.29 -2.42
CA ARG A 222 -15.11 0.07 -2.01
C ARG A 222 -14.60 0.87 -3.22
N ALA A 223 -14.95 2.15 -3.27
CA ALA A 223 -14.38 3.13 -4.18
C ALA A 223 -14.01 4.43 -3.44
N HIS A 224 -13.24 5.28 -4.11
CA HIS A 224 -12.83 6.61 -3.64
C HIS A 224 -13.33 7.75 -4.53
N TYR A 225 -13.59 7.46 -5.80
CA TYR A 225 -13.99 8.44 -6.79
C TYR A 225 -15.26 7.99 -7.53
N ASP A 226 -16.01 8.94 -8.08
CA ASP A 226 -17.28 8.63 -8.79
C ASP A 226 -17.05 7.83 -10.09
N ASP A 227 -15.91 8.03 -10.76
CA ASP A 227 -15.51 7.25 -11.94
C ASP A 227 -15.18 5.79 -11.57
N GLU A 228 -14.51 5.55 -10.44
CA GLU A 228 -14.31 4.20 -9.91
C GLU A 228 -15.63 3.52 -9.55
N VAL A 229 -16.58 4.26 -8.96
CA VAL A 229 -17.92 3.72 -8.67
C VAL A 229 -18.58 3.23 -9.95
N ALA A 230 -18.63 4.07 -10.98
CA ALA A 230 -19.20 3.70 -12.27
C ALA A 230 -18.47 2.48 -12.88
N TYR A 231 -17.15 2.51 -12.89
CA TYR A 231 -16.30 1.45 -13.43
C TYR A 231 -16.58 0.09 -12.78
N ILE A 232 -16.62 0.03 -11.45
CA ILE A 232 -16.82 -1.20 -10.70
C ILE A 232 -18.26 -1.72 -10.88
N THR A 233 -19.26 -0.82 -10.88
CA THR A 233 -20.66 -1.18 -11.11
C THR A 233 -20.87 -1.76 -12.51
N GLU A 234 -20.30 -1.15 -13.56
CA GLU A 234 -20.40 -1.61 -14.95
C GLU A 234 -19.81 -3.02 -15.15
N ARG A 235 -18.78 -3.38 -14.36
CA ARG A 235 -18.18 -4.73 -14.37
C ARG A 235 -18.99 -5.78 -13.61
N GLY A 236 -20.09 -5.40 -12.96
CA GLY A 236 -21.04 -6.32 -12.37
C GLY A 236 -21.01 -6.41 -10.85
N ALA A 237 -20.50 -5.39 -10.15
CA ALA A 237 -20.66 -5.29 -8.70
C ALA A 237 -22.12 -4.99 -8.33
N ASN A 238 -22.63 -5.64 -7.29
CA ASN A 238 -23.99 -5.40 -6.81
C ASN A 238 -24.08 -4.06 -6.07
N GLN A 239 -23.07 -3.76 -5.26
CA GLN A 239 -22.99 -2.54 -4.48
C GLN A 239 -21.58 -1.98 -4.48
N VAL A 240 -21.48 -0.65 -4.58
CA VAL A 240 -20.21 0.07 -4.46
C VAL A 240 -20.35 1.17 -3.43
N VAL A 241 -19.49 1.15 -2.42
CA VAL A 241 -19.46 2.10 -1.32
C VAL A 241 -18.33 3.10 -1.54
N MET A 242 -18.67 4.36 -1.77
CA MET A 242 -17.71 5.45 -1.90
C MET A 242 -17.35 5.98 -0.50
N GLY A 243 -16.09 5.85 -0.11
CA GLY A 243 -15.65 6.18 1.26
C GLY A 243 -15.94 7.63 1.66
N GLU A 244 -15.65 8.57 0.77
CA GLU A 244 -15.78 10.01 0.96
C GLU A 244 -17.25 10.40 1.15
N ARG A 245 -18.16 9.73 0.42
CA ARG A 245 -19.61 9.96 0.54
C ARG A 245 -20.14 9.47 1.89
N GLU A 246 -19.70 8.32 2.37
CA GLU A 246 -20.11 7.80 3.67
C GLU A 246 -19.51 8.59 4.84
N ILE A 247 -18.28 9.10 4.68
CA ILE A 247 -17.70 10.04 5.64
C ILE A 247 -18.52 11.32 5.71
N ALA A 248 -18.88 11.91 4.57
CA ALA A 248 -19.69 13.12 4.51
C ALA A 248 -21.09 12.91 5.11
N ARG A 249 -21.74 11.78 4.80
CA ARG A 249 -23.02 11.38 5.41
C ARG A 249 -22.92 11.34 6.93
N THR A 250 -21.90 10.66 7.46
CA THR A 250 -21.67 10.56 8.91
C THR A 250 -21.45 11.94 9.53
N MET A 251 -20.71 12.84 8.89
CA MET A 251 -20.51 14.21 9.39
C MET A 251 -21.82 15.00 9.46
N LEU A 252 -22.70 14.85 8.46
CA LEU A 252 -24.01 15.49 8.45
C LEU A 252 -24.91 14.97 9.58
N GLU A 253 -24.95 13.65 9.80
CA GLU A 253 -25.69 13.04 10.92
C GLU A 253 -25.21 13.57 12.28
N LEU A 254 -23.90 13.79 12.44
CA LEU A 254 -23.35 14.37 13.67
C LEU A 254 -23.73 15.84 13.85
N LEU A 255 -23.98 16.61 12.78
CA LEU A 255 -24.46 17.98 12.88
C LEU A 255 -25.94 18.07 13.28
N GLU A 256 -26.73 17.04 12.95
CA GLU A 256 -28.14 16.94 13.39
C GLU A 256 -28.26 16.64 14.89
N THR A 257 -27.18 16.15 15.50
CA THR A 257 -27.11 15.94 16.95
C THR A 257 -26.57 17.23 17.60
N PRO A 258 -27.34 17.94 18.44
CA PRO A 258 -26.87 19.18 19.04
C PRO A 258 -25.58 18.93 19.84
N PRO A 259 -24.57 19.82 19.74
CA PRO A 259 -23.32 19.66 20.46
C PRO A 259 -23.61 19.58 21.97
N ALA A 260 -22.99 18.62 22.64
CA ALA A 260 -23.21 18.34 24.06
C ALA A 260 -23.05 19.63 24.90
N GLY A 261 -24.17 20.20 25.35
CA GLY A 261 -24.19 21.44 26.15
C GLY A 261 -25.36 22.39 25.83
N GLU A 262 -25.96 22.32 24.65
CA GLU A 262 -27.15 23.12 24.34
C GLU A 262 -28.42 22.37 24.77
N VAL A 263 -28.83 22.61 26.02
CA VAL A 263 -30.21 22.35 26.44
C VAL A 263 -31.11 23.26 25.61
N VAL A 264 -31.87 22.68 24.68
CA VAL A 264 -32.92 23.36 23.94
C VAL A 264 -33.92 23.92 24.96
N THR A 265 -33.80 25.21 25.26
CA THR A 265 -34.81 25.96 25.98
C THR A 265 -35.92 26.27 24.98
N ARG A 266 -37.02 25.52 25.08
CA ARG A 266 -38.28 25.83 24.40
C ARG A 266 -38.96 27.03 25.03
#